data_AF-A0A514ZT34-F1
#
_entry.id   AF-A0A514ZT34-F1
#
_cell.length_a   1.000
_cell.length_b   1.000
_cell.length_c   1.000
_cell.angle_alpha   90.00
_cell.angle_beta   90.00
_cell.angle_gamma   90.00
#
_symmetry.space_group_name_H-M   'P 1'
#
loop_
_entity.id
_entity.type
_entity.pdbx_description
1 polymer ?
#
loop_
_entity_poly.entity_id
_entity_poly.type
_entity_poly.pdbx_seq_one_letter_code
_entity_poly.pdbx_strand_id
1 'polypeptide(L)'
;MKNIIFLFLVFCELISYESFSQTFRRIRGTITEEGTNLPVMAIKVFTDFNVTTTDALGRFELDLSSCKACTVGQRIALGTYNDDFGFFQKDVVIDRNLSIGTLSIPRNPNITGIMGIVKDVKTKKAIRNIKVRIGIDGNPNVRDEVKTDDFGMYNFRLRKDKVGNIKYVTIFFEDETGLHMPKHETKNIATHIETSLDPNESPAIEIEIKGYEKTQIKVYPGNLIRIKASGNIRLGSFVGSTDPDGIASGIAGFSLEGYNINRNIKHGALLYRITGDNDWKFSGKDIEFTAQKEGYIEFQVNDREQGNNSGLYKAKVIVIK
;
A
#
# COMPACT_ATOMS: atom_id res chain seq x y z
N MET A 1 -30.58 64.73 -12.75
CA MET A 1 -30.82 63.40 -13.34
C MET A 1 -29.95 63.20 -14.59
N LYS A 2 -28.64 63.12 -14.38
CA LYS A 2 -27.60 62.65 -15.30
C LYS A 2 -26.57 61.97 -14.39
N ASN A 3 -26.10 60.77 -14.73
CA ASN A 3 -25.13 59.94 -13.98
C ASN A 3 -25.68 58.63 -13.34
N ILE A 4 -26.50 57.83 -14.04
CA ILE A 4 -26.75 56.41 -13.67
C ILE A 4 -26.81 55.52 -14.94
N ILE A 5 -25.92 55.71 -15.92
CA ILE A 5 -25.87 54.86 -17.13
C ILE A 5 -24.46 54.33 -17.44
N PHE A 6 -23.44 54.69 -16.65
CA PHE A 6 -22.05 54.28 -16.93
C PHE A 6 -21.53 53.09 -16.10
N LEU A 7 -22.37 52.50 -15.23
CA LEU A 7 -21.94 51.40 -14.35
C LEU A 7 -22.40 49.99 -14.79
N PHE A 8 -23.21 49.88 -15.84
CA PHE A 8 -23.74 48.59 -16.31
C PHE A 8 -23.02 47.99 -17.52
N LEU A 9 -22.08 48.74 -18.13
CA LEU A 9 -21.34 48.28 -19.33
C LEU A 9 -19.93 47.77 -19.02
N VAL A 10 -19.43 47.91 -17.80
CA VAL A 10 -18.10 47.39 -17.40
C VAL A 10 -18.19 46.01 -16.70
N PHE A 11 -19.40 45.53 -16.38
CA PHE A 11 -19.59 44.23 -15.72
C PHE A 11 -19.90 43.06 -16.68
N CYS A 12 -19.98 43.31 -18.00
CA CYS A 12 -20.32 42.26 -18.98
C CYS A 12 -19.10 41.66 -19.70
N GLU A 13 -17.90 42.24 -19.58
CA GLU A 13 -16.68 41.70 -20.21
C GLU A 13 -15.81 40.84 -19.28
N LEU A 14 -16.26 40.58 -18.05
CA LEU A 14 -15.51 39.76 -17.07
C LEU A 14 -16.16 38.41 -16.74
N ILE A 15 -17.22 38.00 -17.45
CA ILE A 15 -17.90 36.69 -17.25
C ILE A 15 -17.91 35.83 -18.52
N SER A 16 -16.90 35.97 -19.38
CA SER A 16 -16.63 35.00 -20.45
C SER A 16 -15.30 34.26 -20.27
N TYR A 17 -14.70 34.34 -19.08
CA TYR A 17 -13.59 33.50 -18.70
C TYR A 17 -14.10 32.13 -18.21
N GLU A 18 -13.99 31.17 -19.12
CA GLU A 18 -13.81 29.75 -18.83
C GLU A 18 -15.02 28.94 -18.34
N SER A 19 -16.06 28.90 -19.16
CA SER A 19 -16.62 27.60 -19.54
C SER A 19 -15.90 27.08 -20.79
N PHE A 20 -14.57 27.01 -20.74
CA PHE A 20 -13.81 26.20 -21.69
C PHE A 20 -14.16 24.76 -21.34
N SER A 21 -15.27 24.33 -21.95
CA SER A 21 -15.71 22.99 -22.23
C SER A 21 -14.69 21.95 -21.76
N GLN A 22 -15.14 21.00 -20.94
CA GLN A 22 -14.46 19.73 -20.66
C GLN A 22 -14.37 18.88 -21.96
N THR A 23 -13.95 19.48 -23.07
CA THR A 23 -13.71 18.84 -24.34
C THR A 23 -12.51 17.93 -24.13
N PHE A 24 -12.79 16.63 -24.22
CA PHE A 24 -11.88 15.50 -24.31
C PHE A 24 -10.40 15.89 -24.44
N ARG A 25 -9.67 15.88 -23.32
CA ARG A 25 -8.23 16.12 -23.31
C ARG A 25 -7.51 14.85 -23.75
N ARG A 26 -7.46 14.62 -25.05
CA ARG A 26 -6.63 13.56 -25.65
C ARG A 26 -5.24 14.11 -25.89
N ILE A 27 -4.22 13.46 -25.33
CA ILE A 27 -2.84 13.75 -25.70
C ILE A 27 -2.37 12.84 -26.81
N ARG A 28 -1.56 13.38 -27.71
CA ARG A 28 -0.98 12.66 -28.84
C ARG A 28 0.53 12.67 -28.76
N GLY A 29 1.14 11.63 -29.33
CA GLY A 29 2.59 11.59 -29.48
C GLY A 29 3.01 10.47 -30.41
N THR A 30 4.30 10.41 -30.66
CA THR A 30 4.94 9.36 -31.45
C THR A 30 6.08 8.75 -30.65
N ILE A 31 6.16 7.42 -30.61
CA ILE A 31 7.29 6.69 -30.02
C ILE A 31 8.25 6.29 -31.14
N THR A 32 9.54 6.58 -30.94
CA THR A 32 10.61 6.20 -31.87
C THR A 32 11.76 5.53 -31.12
N GLU A 33 12.52 4.70 -31.83
CA GLU A 33 13.73 4.09 -31.29
C GLU A 33 14.88 5.10 -31.24
N GLU A 34 15.58 5.15 -30.11
CA GLU A 34 16.76 5.99 -29.91
C GLU A 34 17.89 5.60 -30.85
N GLY A 35 18.45 6.58 -31.56
CA GLY A 35 19.53 6.40 -32.53
C GLY A 35 19.06 6.13 -33.96
N THR A 36 17.91 5.48 -34.17
CA THR A 36 17.40 5.19 -35.53
C THR A 36 16.24 6.10 -35.94
N ASN A 37 15.53 6.69 -34.98
CA ASN A 37 14.27 7.41 -35.18
C ASN A 37 13.18 6.59 -35.89
N LEU A 38 13.31 5.25 -35.92
CA LEU A 38 12.30 4.39 -36.50
C LEU A 38 11.06 4.34 -35.58
N PRO A 39 9.83 4.37 -36.13
CA PRO A 39 8.63 4.26 -35.32
C PRO A 39 8.53 2.94 -34.59
N VAL A 40 8.15 2.97 -33.31
CA VAL A 40 7.97 1.76 -32.50
C VAL A 40 6.50 1.37 -32.48
N MET A 41 6.17 0.28 -33.14
CA MET A 41 4.81 -0.26 -33.25
C MET A 41 4.47 -1.16 -32.06
N ALA A 42 3.16 -1.30 -31.78
CA ALA A 42 2.64 -2.23 -30.78
C ALA A 42 3.27 -2.07 -29.38
N ILE A 43 3.76 -0.87 -29.04
CA ILE A 43 4.22 -0.58 -27.69
C ILE A 43 3.07 -0.05 -26.86
N LYS A 44 2.88 -0.61 -25.66
CA LYS A 44 1.90 -0.06 -24.72
C LYS A 44 2.43 1.29 -24.25
N VAL A 45 1.60 2.32 -24.35
CA VAL A 45 1.87 3.65 -23.80
C VAL A 45 0.82 3.90 -22.74
N PHE A 46 1.24 4.31 -21.54
CA PHE A 46 0.31 4.47 -20.44
C PHE A 46 0.70 5.64 -19.54
N THR A 47 -0.32 6.22 -18.93
CA THR A 47 -0.24 7.20 -17.84
C THR A 47 -0.95 6.61 -16.62
N ASP A 48 -1.15 7.41 -15.58
CA ASP A 48 -1.90 7.01 -14.37
C ASP A 48 -3.39 6.78 -14.61
N PHE A 49 -3.86 7.14 -15.80
CA PHE A 49 -5.27 7.32 -16.09
C PHE A 49 -5.74 6.42 -17.23
N ASN A 50 -4.82 6.03 -18.11
CA ASN A 50 -5.18 5.37 -19.35
C ASN A 50 -4.00 4.59 -19.93
N VAL A 51 -4.32 3.59 -20.75
CA VAL A 51 -3.37 2.79 -21.52
C VAL A 51 -3.85 2.72 -22.96
N THR A 52 -2.91 2.88 -23.88
CA THR A 52 -3.13 2.73 -25.31
C THR A 52 -1.97 1.93 -25.90
N THR A 53 -2.02 1.65 -27.20
CA THR A 53 -0.95 0.98 -27.94
C THR A 53 -0.64 1.79 -29.17
N THR A 54 0.64 1.89 -29.53
CA THR A 54 1.04 2.62 -30.74
C THR A 54 0.55 1.92 -32.00
N ASP A 55 0.22 2.72 -33.01
CA ASP A 55 -0.08 2.26 -34.35
C ASP A 55 1.20 1.88 -35.14
N ALA A 56 1.04 1.53 -36.43
CA ALA A 56 2.13 1.16 -37.31
C ALA A 56 3.17 2.28 -37.56
N LEU A 57 2.83 3.51 -37.19
CA LEU A 57 3.66 4.70 -37.34
C LEU A 57 4.13 5.22 -35.98
N GLY A 58 4.05 4.38 -34.94
CA GLY A 58 4.48 4.69 -33.59
C GLY A 58 3.59 5.71 -32.89
N ARG A 59 2.46 6.10 -33.47
CA ARG A 59 1.61 7.15 -32.93
C ARG A 59 0.69 6.56 -31.87
N PHE A 60 0.39 7.37 -30.87
CA PHE A 60 -0.58 7.01 -29.85
C PHE A 60 -1.49 8.19 -29.52
N GLU A 61 -2.65 7.87 -28.95
CA GLU A 61 -3.57 8.83 -28.37
C GLU A 61 -4.02 8.31 -26.99
N LEU A 62 -3.83 9.12 -25.96
CA LEU A 62 -4.26 8.82 -24.58
C LEU A 62 -5.35 9.78 -24.16
N ASP A 63 -6.47 9.27 -23.67
CA ASP A 63 -7.52 10.10 -23.08
C ASP A 63 -7.19 10.43 -21.63
N LEU A 64 -7.02 11.73 -21.34
CA LEU A 64 -6.78 12.29 -20.02
C LEU A 64 -8.05 12.88 -19.38
N SER A 65 -9.24 12.51 -19.87
CA SER A 65 -10.53 12.99 -19.34
C SER A 65 -10.68 12.79 -17.82
N SER A 66 -10.07 11.76 -17.24
CA SER A 66 -10.08 11.52 -15.80
C SER A 66 -9.03 12.32 -15.02
N CYS A 67 -8.06 12.94 -15.70
CA CYS A 67 -7.02 13.77 -15.08
C CYS A 67 -7.42 15.26 -15.08
N LYS A 68 -8.11 15.69 -14.02
CA LYS A 68 -8.50 17.12 -13.85
C LYS A 68 -7.30 18.07 -13.82
N ALA A 69 -6.18 17.61 -13.27
CA ALA A 69 -4.96 18.41 -13.17
C ALA A 69 -4.33 18.64 -14.54
N CYS A 70 -4.28 17.62 -15.41
CA CYS A 70 -3.51 17.57 -16.65
C CYS A 70 -3.87 18.72 -17.61
N THR A 71 -3.15 19.82 -17.49
CA THR A 71 -3.29 21.04 -18.28
C THR A 71 -2.03 21.30 -19.11
N VAL A 72 -2.13 22.18 -20.09
CA VAL A 72 -0.97 22.66 -20.87
C VAL A 72 0.10 23.20 -19.93
N GLY A 73 1.35 22.78 -20.15
CA GLY A 73 2.51 23.13 -19.32
C GLY A 73 2.74 22.19 -18.14
N GLN A 74 1.79 21.30 -17.82
CA GLN A 74 1.99 20.31 -16.76
C GLN A 74 2.88 19.15 -17.21
N ARG A 75 3.71 18.67 -16.27
CA ARG A 75 4.45 17.42 -16.40
C ARG A 75 3.58 16.21 -16.06
N ILE A 76 3.65 15.18 -16.89
CA ILE A 76 3.05 13.87 -16.65
C ILE A 76 4.11 12.79 -16.82
N ALA A 77 4.01 11.70 -16.06
CA ALA A 77 4.82 10.52 -16.30
C ALA A 77 4.22 9.70 -17.43
N LEU A 78 5.02 9.38 -18.45
CA LEU A 78 4.65 8.48 -19.53
C LEU A 78 5.47 7.19 -19.40
N GLY A 79 4.77 6.08 -19.22
CA GLY A 79 5.35 4.74 -19.26
C GLY A 79 5.17 4.10 -20.62
N THR A 80 6.16 3.30 -21.04
CA THR A 80 6.11 2.50 -22.26
C THR A 80 6.58 1.08 -21.99
N TYR A 81 5.95 0.09 -22.61
CA TYR A 81 6.33 -1.32 -22.47
C TYR A 81 6.01 -2.15 -23.71
N ASN A 82 7.00 -2.91 -24.19
CA ASN A 82 6.81 -4.15 -24.95
C ASN A 82 8.00 -5.09 -24.72
N ASP A 83 7.97 -6.29 -25.31
CA ASP A 83 9.02 -7.29 -25.08
C ASP A 83 10.37 -6.92 -25.71
N ASP A 84 10.35 -6.14 -26.81
CA ASP A 84 11.54 -5.74 -27.58
C ASP A 84 12.30 -4.57 -26.95
N PHE A 85 11.57 -3.56 -26.47
CA PHE A 85 12.13 -2.32 -25.91
C PHE A 85 12.21 -2.37 -24.38
N GLY A 86 11.48 -3.28 -23.74
CA GLY A 86 11.40 -3.36 -22.29
C GLY A 86 10.55 -2.24 -21.68
N PHE A 87 10.72 -2.01 -20.38
CA PHE A 87 10.05 -0.93 -19.66
C PHE A 87 10.87 0.37 -19.68
N PHE A 88 10.24 1.46 -20.11
CA PHE A 88 10.83 2.80 -20.10
C PHE A 88 9.82 3.82 -19.58
N GLN A 89 10.27 4.76 -18.76
CA GLN A 89 9.45 5.84 -18.20
C GLN A 89 10.16 7.18 -18.36
N LYS A 90 9.41 8.21 -18.73
CA LYS A 90 9.89 9.59 -18.84
C LYS A 90 8.82 10.60 -18.47
N ASP A 91 9.22 11.67 -17.79
CA ASP A 91 8.36 12.83 -17.59
C ASP A 91 8.29 13.66 -18.86
N VAL A 92 7.08 14.00 -19.30
CA VAL A 92 6.82 14.80 -20.50
C VAL A 92 5.93 15.98 -20.15
N VAL A 93 6.14 17.11 -20.82
CA VAL A 93 5.31 18.31 -20.65
C VAL A 93 4.22 18.32 -21.71
N ILE A 94 2.97 18.51 -21.31
CA ILE A 94 1.84 18.67 -22.23
C ILE A 94 1.97 20.02 -22.93
N ASP A 95 2.13 20.03 -24.25
CA ASP A 95 2.21 21.28 -25.01
C ASP A 95 0.85 21.94 -25.25
N ARG A 96 0.84 23.11 -25.89
CA ARG A 96 -0.38 23.87 -26.21
C ARG A 96 -1.33 23.14 -27.17
N ASN A 97 -0.83 22.16 -27.92
CA ASN A 97 -1.58 21.36 -28.88
C ASN A 97 -2.04 20.03 -28.29
N LEU A 98 -1.90 19.83 -26.97
CA LEU A 98 -2.12 18.54 -26.30
C LEU A 98 -1.27 17.43 -26.96
N SER A 99 -0.04 17.77 -27.31
CA SER A 99 0.94 16.84 -27.84
C SER A 99 2.11 16.74 -26.86
N ILE A 100 2.76 15.58 -26.86
CA ILE A 100 4.07 15.39 -26.21
C ILE A 100 5.22 15.35 -27.23
N GLY A 101 4.90 15.55 -28.52
CA GLY A 101 5.85 15.44 -29.62
C GLY A 101 6.32 14.01 -29.87
N THR A 102 7.62 13.87 -30.16
CA THR A 102 8.26 12.56 -30.36
C THR A 102 9.03 12.16 -29.11
N LEU A 103 8.71 10.99 -28.57
CA LEU A 103 9.44 10.37 -27.49
C LEU A 103 10.38 9.30 -28.07
N SER A 104 11.67 9.54 -27.97
CA SER A 104 12.70 8.56 -28.31
C SER A 104 12.99 7.66 -27.11
N ILE A 105 12.97 6.34 -27.32
CA ILE A 105 13.17 5.33 -26.27
C ILE A 105 14.31 4.37 -26.60
N PRO A 106 15.12 3.97 -25.62
CA PRO A 106 16.18 2.99 -25.82
C PRO A 106 15.59 1.58 -25.92
N ARG A 107 16.23 0.72 -26.72
CA ARG A 107 15.92 -0.71 -26.76
C ARG A 107 16.59 -1.43 -25.58
N ASN A 108 15.81 -1.85 -24.57
CA ASN A 108 16.34 -2.58 -23.42
C ASN A 108 15.46 -3.80 -23.04
N PRO A 109 15.51 -4.89 -23.82
CA PRO A 109 14.63 -6.04 -23.64
C PRO A 109 14.85 -6.77 -22.31
N ASN A 110 15.97 -6.51 -21.62
CA ASN A 110 16.32 -7.12 -20.34
C ASN A 110 15.67 -6.43 -19.13
N ILE A 111 14.97 -5.31 -19.34
CA ILE A 111 14.25 -4.60 -18.29
C ILE A 111 12.76 -4.78 -18.49
N THR A 112 12.09 -5.25 -17.44
CA THR A 112 10.64 -5.14 -17.27
C THR A 112 10.36 -4.14 -16.15
N GLY A 113 9.11 -3.79 -15.93
CA GLY A 113 8.80 -2.87 -14.86
C GLY A 113 7.36 -2.91 -14.47
N ILE A 114 7.11 -2.43 -13.26
CA ILE A 114 5.78 -2.31 -12.68
C ILE A 114 5.56 -0.83 -12.46
N MET A 115 4.40 -0.33 -12.87
CA MET A 115 3.98 1.02 -12.56
C MET A 115 2.56 0.98 -12.03
N GLY A 116 2.32 1.74 -10.97
CA GLY A 116 0.99 1.86 -10.43
C GLY A 116 0.76 3.15 -9.69
N ILE A 117 -0.49 3.39 -9.35
CA ILE A 117 -0.96 4.52 -8.57
C ILE A 117 -1.66 4.01 -7.32
N VAL A 118 -1.40 4.66 -6.20
CA VAL A 118 -2.05 4.40 -4.92
C VAL A 118 -3.01 5.54 -4.62
N LYS A 119 -4.30 5.21 -4.43
CA LYS A 119 -5.36 6.18 -4.14
C LYS A 119 -6.08 5.85 -2.83
N ASP A 120 -6.65 6.87 -2.22
CA ASP A 120 -7.54 6.72 -1.08
C ASP A 120 -8.90 6.22 -1.57
N VAL A 121 -9.41 5.14 -0.98
CA VAL A 121 -10.70 4.52 -1.34
C VAL A 121 -11.85 5.52 -1.26
N LYS A 122 -11.86 6.38 -0.25
CA LYS A 122 -12.95 7.32 0.06
C LYS A 122 -12.83 8.60 -0.76
N THR A 123 -11.66 9.23 -0.77
CA THR A 123 -11.48 10.53 -1.44
C THR A 123 -11.15 10.40 -2.92
N LYS A 124 -10.74 9.20 -3.37
CA LYS A 124 -10.19 8.92 -4.71
C LYS A 124 -8.95 9.74 -5.06
N LYS A 125 -8.38 10.45 -4.09
CA LYS A 125 -7.15 11.22 -4.26
C LYS A 125 -5.94 10.30 -4.19
N ALA A 126 -4.90 10.65 -4.92
CA ALA A 126 -3.61 9.99 -4.81
C ALA A 126 -3.03 10.12 -3.39
N ILE A 127 -2.31 9.08 -2.94
CA ILE A 127 -1.66 9.05 -1.63
C ILE A 127 -0.15 9.02 -1.81
N ARG A 128 0.52 10.07 -1.32
CA ARG A 128 1.98 10.19 -1.31
C ARG A 128 2.64 9.45 -0.16
N ASN A 129 3.95 9.20 -0.28
CA ASN A 129 4.80 8.60 0.76
C ASN A 129 4.35 7.20 1.24
N ILE A 130 3.55 6.48 0.47
CA ILE A 130 3.26 5.08 0.72
C ILE A 130 4.50 4.28 0.33
N LYS A 131 5.02 3.50 1.28
CA LYS A 131 6.10 2.55 1.03
C LYS A 131 5.54 1.39 0.23
N VAL A 132 6.10 1.19 -0.95
CA VAL A 132 5.75 0.08 -1.84
C VAL A 132 6.94 -0.85 -1.92
N ARG A 133 6.69 -2.14 -1.71
CA ARG A 133 7.69 -3.21 -1.87
C ARG A 133 7.14 -4.25 -2.81
N ILE A 134 8.01 -4.93 -3.54
CA ILE A 134 7.63 -6.09 -4.33
C ILE A 134 8.16 -7.37 -3.68
N GLY A 135 7.44 -8.45 -3.88
CA GLY A 135 7.85 -9.81 -3.58
C GLY A 135 7.65 -10.65 -4.83
N ILE A 136 8.62 -11.50 -5.09
CA ILE A 136 8.60 -12.43 -6.21
C ILE A 136 8.37 -13.82 -5.62
N ASP A 137 7.36 -14.55 -6.13
CA ASP A 137 7.03 -15.89 -5.62
C ASP A 137 8.26 -16.79 -5.63
N GLY A 138 8.55 -17.41 -4.47
CA GLY A 138 9.74 -18.24 -4.26
C GLY A 138 11.02 -17.48 -3.87
N ASN A 139 11.02 -16.15 -3.89
CA ASN A 139 12.13 -15.33 -3.40
C ASN A 139 11.64 -14.02 -2.73
N PRO A 140 11.26 -14.06 -1.44
CA PRO A 140 10.80 -12.88 -0.69
C PRO A 140 11.91 -11.85 -0.42
N ASN A 141 13.15 -12.09 -0.88
CA ASN A 141 14.29 -11.22 -0.65
C ASN A 141 14.54 -10.20 -1.77
N VAL A 142 13.73 -10.18 -2.84
CA VAL A 142 13.79 -9.11 -3.84
C VAL A 142 13.07 -7.88 -3.28
N ARG A 143 13.74 -7.18 -2.35
CA ARG A 143 13.20 -6.04 -1.61
C ARG A 143 13.64 -4.73 -2.25
N ASP A 144 13.32 -4.54 -3.52
CA ASP A 144 13.28 -3.18 -4.01
C ASP A 144 12.12 -2.47 -3.30
N GLU A 145 12.41 -1.31 -2.74
CA GLU A 145 11.48 -0.45 -2.03
C GLU A 145 11.46 0.91 -2.71
N VAL A 146 10.27 1.41 -2.97
CA VAL A 146 10.07 2.78 -3.44
C VAL A 146 8.98 3.44 -2.61
N LYS A 147 8.94 4.76 -2.59
CA LYS A 147 7.84 5.52 -2.01
C LYS A 147 6.99 6.14 -3.11
N THR A 148 5.69 6.21 -2.89
CA THR A 148 4.83 6.93 -3.81
C THR A 148 5.15 8.42 -3.81
N ASP A 149 5.12 9.05 -4.98
CA ASP A 149 5.36 10.49 -5.12
C ASP A 149 4.10 11.32 -4.78
N ASP A 150 4.14 12.63 -5.07
CA ASP A 150 3.01 13.55 -4.81
C ASP A 150 1.74 13.21 -5.61
N PHE A 151 1.85 12.38 -6.66
CA PHE A 151 0.75 11.88 -7.46
C PHE A 151 0.37 10.44 -7.09
N GLY A 152 0.93 9.91 -5.99
CA GLY A 152 0.68 8.55 -5.54
C GLY A 152 1.28 7.48 -6.44
N MET A 153 2.18 7.86 -7.35
CA MET A 153 2.79 6.93 -8.30
C MET A 153 3.97 6.20 -7.70
N TYR A 154 4.11 4.93 -8.06
CA TYR A 154 5.31 4.15 -7.81
C TYR A 154 5.73 3.43 -9.09
N ASN A 155 7.04 3.21 -9.25
CA ASN A 155 7.58 2.44 -10.35
C ASN A 155 8.74 1.56 -9.89
N PHE A 156 8.79 0.34 -10.42
CA PHE A 156 9.91 -0.59 -10.25
C PHE A 156 10.50 -0.90 -11.61
N ARG A 157 11.83 -0.84 -11.72
CA ARG A 157 12.58 -1.33 -12.88
C ARG A 157 13.22 -2.65 -12.52
N LEU A 158 12.75 -3.72 -13.16
CA LEU A 158 13.15 -5.08 -12.83
C LEU A 158 13.97 -5.68 -13.94
N ARG A 159 15.10 -6.26 -13.56
CA ARG A 159 15.94 -7.02 -14.47
C ARG A 159 15.31 -8.40 -14.73
N LYS A 160 15.01 -8.72 -15.99
CA LYS A 160 14.42 -10.02 -16.37
C LYS A 160 15.28 -11.21 -15.93
N ASP A 161 16.61 -11.08 -15.90
CA ASP A 161 17.51 -12.15 -15.39
C ASP A 161 17.37 -12.41 -13.88
N LYS A 162 16.81 -11.45 -13.12
CA LYS A 162 16.54 -11.60 -11.68
C LYS A 162 15.11 -12.07 -11.39
N VAL A 163 14.17 -11.74 -12.27
CA VAL A 163 12.75 -12.11 -12.14
C VAL A 163 12.46 -13.45 -12.83
N GLY A 164 13.30 -13.89 -13.77
CA GLY A 164 13.06 -15.08 -14.57
C GLY A 164 11.80 -14.95 -15.44
N ASN A 165 11.05 -16.05 -15.56
CA ASN A 165 9.82 -16.12 -16.37
C ASN A 165 8.56 -15.74 -15.58
N ILE A 166 8.72 -15.06 -14.45
CA ILE A 166 7.62 -14.76 -13.55
C ILE A 166 6.73 -13.67 -14.17
N LYS A 167 5.43 -13.98 -14.27
CA LYS A 167 4.42 -13.07 -14.82
C LYS A 167 3.73 -12.23 -13.76
N TYR A 168 3.80 -12.66 -12.49
CA TYR A 168 3.07 -12.07 -11.38
C TYR A 168 4.00 -11.68 -10.24
N VAL A 169 3.71 -10.57 -9.58
CA VAL A 169 4.41 -10.13 -8.38
C VAL A 169 3.42 -9.84 -7.27
N THR A 170 3.81 -10.09 -6.03
CA THR A 170 3.09 -9.58 -4.86
C THR A 170 3.61 -8.20 -4.54
N ILE A 171 2.72 -7.21 -4.46
CA ILE A 171 3.07 -5.84 -4.13
C ILE A 171 2.56 -5.57 -2.74
N PHE A 172 3.42 -5.07 -1.86
CA PHE A 172 3.10 -4.69 -0.48
C PHE A 172 3.08 -3.18 -0.39
N PHE A 173 2.01 -2.63 0.16
CA PHE A 173 1.81 -1.21 0.41
C PHE A 173 1.80 -0.99 1.91
N GLU A 174 2.53 -0.01 2.39
CA GLU A 174 2.65 0.31 3.82
C GLU A 174 2.67 1.82 4.01
N ASP A 175 1.76 2.33 4.85
CA ASP A 175 1.75 3.73 5.26
C ASP A 175 2.48 3.88 6.59
N GLU A 176 3.66 4.51 6.57
CA GLU A 176 4.46 4.73 7.78
C GLU A 176 3.77 5.65 8.79
N THR A 177 2.83 6.49 8.36
CA THR A 177 2.03 7.34 9.25
C THR A 177 0.93 6.56 9.97
N GLY A 178 0.61 5.36 9.48
CA GLY A 178 -0.51 4.56 9.97
C GLY A 178 -1.89 5.10 9.57
N LEU A 179 -1.98 6.09 8.69
CA LEU A 179 -3.27 6.61 8.20
C LEU A 179 -3.99 5.61 7.30
N HIS A 180 -3.26 4.82 6.53
CA HIS A 180 -3.80 3.77 5.66
C HIS A 180 -3.33 2.39 6.07
N MET A 181 -4.18 1.39 5.89
CA MET A 181 -3.85 0.02 6.20
C MET A 181 -2.85 -0.57 5.20
N PRO A 182 -1.79 -1.27 5.68
CA PRO A 182 -0.93 -1.98 4.76
C PRO A 182 -1.71 -3.05 4.01
N LYS A 183 -1.55 -3.06 2.70
CA LYS A 183 -2.26 -3.94 1.76
C LYS A 183 -1.24 -4.75 0.97
N HIS A 184 -1.63 -5.92 0.48
CA HIS A 184 -0.86 -6.56 -0.57
C HIS A 184 -1.76 -7.08 -1.69
N GLU A 185 -1.24 -7.08 -2.91
CA GLU A 185 -1.96 -7.54 -4.09
C GLU A 185 -1.03 -8.31 -5.02
N THR A 186 -1.50 -9.39 -5.64
CA THR A 186 -0.76 -10.11 -6.69
C THR A 186 -1.20 -9.60 -8.05
N LYS A 187 -0.26 -9.09 -8.84
CA LYS A 187 -0.53 -8.40 -10.12
C LYS A 187 0.41 -8.86 -11.22
N ASN A 188 -0.04 -8.74 -12.46
CA ASN A 188 0.79 -9.03 -13.62
C ASN A 188 1.77 -7.87 -13.88
N ILE A 189 3.05 -8.18 -14.10
CA ILE A 189 4.13 -7.19 -14.26
C ILE A 189 3.86 -6.23 -15.44
N ALA A 190 3.22 -6.69 -16.51
CA ALA A 190 2.99 -5.91 -17.74
C ALA A 190 1.61 -5.20 -17.77
N THR A 191 1.03 -4.92 -16.61
CA THR A 191 -0.30 -4.27 -16.48
C THR A 191 -0.22 -2.99 -15.67
N HIS A 192 -1.08 -2.02 -16.01
CA HIS A 192 -1.28 -0.84 -15.18
C HIS A 192 -1.97 -1.25 -13.87
N ILE A 193 -1.43 -0.79 -12.74
CA ILE A 193 -1.92 -1.17 -11.42
C ILE A 193 -2.51 0.05 -10.72
N GLU A 194 -3.82 0.05 -10.53
CA GLU A 194 -4.48 0.95 -9.61
C GLU A 194 -4.76 0.22 -8.30
N THR A 195 -4.21 0.73 -7.20
CA THR A 195 -4.44 0.21 -5.86
C THR A 195 -5.16 1.28 -5.05
N SER A 196 -6.28 0.92 -4.44
CA SER A 196 -6.93 1.77 -3.45
C SER A 196 -6.59 1.29 -2.03
N LEU A 197 -6.12 2.20 -1.18
CA LEU A 197 -5.96 1.99 0.25
C LEU A 197 -7.10 2.68 1.00
N ASP A 198 -7.68 1.97 1.95
CA ASP A 198 -8.72 2.54 2.80
C ASP A 198 -8.07 3.25 4.00
N PRO A 199 -8.33 4.55 4.22
CA PRO A 199 -7.96 5.21 5.48
C PRO A 199 -8.76 4.69 6.68
N ASN A 200 -9.84 3.93 6.46
CA ASN A 200 -10.73 3.40 7.49
C ASN A 200 -11.12 1.93 7.19
N GLU A 201 -10.24 0.96 7.46
CA GLU A 201 -10.74 -0.42 7.68
C GLU A 201 -10.21 -1.08 8.96
N SER A 202 -11.19 -1.61 9.69
CA SER A 202 -11.26 -1.97 11.11
C SER A 202 -10.54 -0.98 12.03
N PRO A 203 -11.27 -0.10 12.77
CA PRO A 203 -10.63 0.71 13.79
C PRO A 203 -9.80 -0.20 14.67
N ALA A 204 -8.55 0.18 14.96
CA ALA A 204 -7.74 -0.57 15.90
C ALA A 204 -8.54 -0.70 17.20
N ILE A 205 -8.91 -1.93 17.54
CA ILE A 205 -9.68 -2.19 18.75
C ILE A 205 -8.66 -2.29 19.87
N GLU A 206 -8.70 -1.33 20.77
CA GLU A 206 -7.85 -1.34 21.96
C GLU A 206 -8.48 -2.21 23.03
N ILE A 207 -7.68 -3.13 23.58
CA ILE A 207 -8.10 -4.07 24.62
C ILE A 207 -7.12 -4.00 25.77
N GLU A 208 -7.64 -3.86 26.99
CA GLU A 208 -6.85 -3.99 28.21
C GLU A 208 -6.89 -5.44 28.70
N ILE A 209 -5.72 -6.02 28.92
CA ILE A 209 -5.56 -7.45 29.21
C ILE A 209 -4.84 -7.58 30.55
N LYS A 210 -5.57 -8.02 31.58
CA LYS A 210 -5.04 -8.29 32.94
C LYS A 210 -4.76 -9.77 33.19
N GLY A 211 -5.37 -10.62 32.37
CA GLY A 211 -5.42 -12.07 32.47
C GLY A 211 -6.17 -12.61 31.26
N TYR A 212 -7.20 -13.43 31.48
CA TYR A 212 -8.00 -13.98 30.38
C TYR A 212 -9.01 -12.95 29.89
N GLU A 213 -9.03 -12.69 28.59
CA GLU A 213 -9.96 -11.74 27.98
C GLU A 213 -10.53 -12.33 26.70
N LYS A 214 -11.86 -12.48 26.65
CA LYS A 214 -12.57 -12.88 25.43
C LYS A 214 -13.15 -11.65 24.76
N THR A 215 -12.61 -11.34 23.59
CA THR A 215 -12.98 -10.12 22.87
C THR A 215 -14.28 -10.29 22.09
N GLN A 216 -14.85 -9.17 21.64
CA GLN A 216 -15.95 -9.16 20.64
C GLN A 216 -15.42 -9.15 19.20
N ILE A 217 -14.11 -9.32 18.99
CA ILE A 217 -13.48 -9.25 17.68
C ILE A 217 -13.67 -10.60 16.98
N LYS A 218 -14.69 -10.65 16.11
CA LYS A 218 -14.97 -11.81 15.27
C LYS A 218 -14.10 -11.80 14.02
N VAL A 219 -13.47 -12.94 13.72
CA VAL A 219 -12.63 -13.16 12.53
C VAL A 219 -13.16 -14.32 11.70
N TYR A 220 -12.85 -14.32 10.42
CA TYR A 220 -13.20 -15.36 9.45
C TYR A 220 -11.94 -15.95 8.80
N PRO A 221 -12.01 -17.18 8.25
CA PRO A 221 -10.89 -17.77 7.50
C PRO A 221 -10.40 -16.82 6.40
N GLY A 222 -9.08 -16.64 6.31
CA GLY A 222 -8.44 -15.74 5.33
C GLY A 222 -8.21 -14.31 5.80
N ASN A 223 -8.87 -13.85 6.86
CA ASN A 223 -8.59 -12.51 7.41
C ASN A 223 -7.14 -12.42 7.92
N LEU A 224 -6.48 -11.30 7.66
CA LEU A 224 -5.15 -10.99 8.18
C LEU A 224 -5.30 -10.19 9.49
N ILE A 225 -4.72 -10.70 10.57
CA ILE A 225 -4.80 -10.10 11.91
C ILE A 225 -3.43 -9.57 12.29
N ARG A 226 -3.41 -8.33 12.79
CA ARG A 226 -2.24 -7.71 13.40
C ARG A 226 -2.54 -7.37 14.85
N ILE A 227 -1.62 -7.73 15.73
CA ILE A 227 -1.72 -7.43 17.16
C ILE A 227 -0.43 -6.74 17.58
N LYS A 228 -0.56 -5.50 18.07
CA LYS A 228 0.54 -4.78 18.72
C LYS A 228 0.22 -4.57 20.18
N ALA A 229 1.08 -5.08 21.06
CA ALA A 229 0.89 -5.04 22.49
C ALA A 229 1.96 -4.20 23.18
N SER A 230 1.55 -3.52 24.25
CA SER A 230 2.42 -2.71 25.11
C SER A 230 1.95 -2.82 26.57
N GLY A 231 2.62 -2.13 27.49
CA GLY A 231 2.30 -2.14 28.91
C GLY A 231 3.15 -3.14 29.70
N ASN A 232 2.83 -3.29 30.97
CA ASN A 232 3.56 -4.15 31.89
C ASN A 232 2.60 -4.83 32.88
N ILE A 233 2.90 -6.08 33.22
CA ILE A 233 2.23 -6.82 34.28
C ILE A 233 3.29 -7.28 35.29
N ARG A 234 3.01 -7.14 36.57
CA ARG A 234 3.78 -7.72 37.67
C ARG A 234 3.21 -9.08 38.04
N LEU A 235 4.06 -10.10 38.00
CA LEU A 235 3.70 -11.51 38.20
C LEU A 235 4.05 -11.94 39.63
N GLY A 236 3.14 -11.74 40.57
CA GLY A 236 3.39 -11.98 41.98
C GLY A 236 4.57 -11.19 42.58
N SER A 237 4.97 -11.57 43.79
CA SER A 237 5.97 -10.83 44.58
C SER A 237 7.42 -11.13 44.20
N PHE A 238 7.71 -12.32 43.64
CA PHE A 238 9.07 -12.85 43.49
C PHE A 238 9.55 -12.98 42.03
N VAL A 239 8.71 -12.62 41.05
CA VAL A 239 9.08 -12.71 39.64
C VAL A 239 9.47 -11.34 39.08
N GLY A 240 8.67 -10.32 39.36
CA GLY A 240 8.87 -8.94 38.89
C GLY A 240 7.86 -8.54 37.82
N SER A 241 8.18 -7.48 37.08
CA SER A 241 7.35 -6.96 35.98
C SER A 241 7.82 -7.49 34.63
N THR A 242 6.88 -7.76 33.74
CA THR A 242 7.13 -8.25 32.39
C THR A 242 6.39 -7.39 31.38
N ASP A 243 6.97 -7.26 30.19
CA ASP A 243 6.29 -6.75 29.01
C ASP A 243 5.60 -7.92 28.24
N PRO A 244 4.88 -7.65 27.14
CA PRO A 244 4.17 -8.70 26.41
C PRO A 244 5.03 -9.87 25.88
N ASP A 245 6.36 -9.72 25.78
CA ASP A 245 7.25 -10.82 25.38
C ASP A 245 7.56 -11.80 26.54
N GLY A 246 7.19 -11.42 27.77
CA GLY A 246 7.40 -12.21 28.98
C GLY A 246 8.87 -12.30 29.41
N ILE A 247 9.15 -13.15 30.40
CA ILE A 247 10.50 -13.39 30.92
C ILE A 247 10.85 -14.88 30.97
N ALA A 248 12.14 -15.18 30.85
CA ALA A 248 12.64 -16.56 30.79
C ALA A 248 12.83 -17.20 32.18
N SER A 249 13.13 -16.41 33.21
CA SER A 249 13.44 -16.91 34.56
C SER A 249 13.06 -15.90 35.64
N GLY A 250 12.77 -16.40 36.83
CA GLY A 250 12.52 -15.58 38.02
C GLY A 250 13.81 -15.07 38.67
N ILE A 251 13.67 -14.49 39.87
CA ILE A 251 14.80 -14.07 40.69
C ILE A 251 15.74 -15.27 40.93
N ALA A 252 17.05 -15.03 40.86
CA ALA A 252 18.11 -16.03 41.01
C ALA A 252 18.07 -17.19 39.98
N GLY A 253 17.43 -17.01 38.83
CA GLY A 253 17.45 -18.00 37.73
C GLY A 253 16.48 -19.17 37.93
N PHE A 254 15.53 -19.06 38.86
CA PHE A 254 14.49 -20.08 39.05
C PHE A 254 13.64 -20.25 37.79
N SER A 255 13.40 -21.51 37.40
CA SER A 255 12.58 -21.83 36.22
C SER A 255 11.10 -21.53 36.48
N LEU A 256 10.48 -20.80 35.55
CA LEU A 256 9.07 -20.41 35.64
C LEU A 256 8.15 -21.31 34.79
N GLU A 257 8.68 -22.28 34.03
CA GLU A 257 7.90 -23.11 33.11
C GLU A 257 6.74 -23.86 33.79
N GLY A 258 6.94 -24.32 35.03
CA GLY A 258 5.92 -25.04 35.80
C GLY A 258 4.65 -24.22 36.07
N TYR A 259 4.79 -22.89 36.04
CA TYR A 259 3.73 -21.92 36.31
C TYR A 259 3.04 -21.43 35.03
N ASN A 260 3.50 -21.86 33.85
CA ASN A 260 2.96 -21.39 32.58
C ASN A 260 1.73 -22.17 32.14
N ILE A 261 0.79 -21.49 31.49
CA ILE A 261 -0.32 -22.13 30.77
C ILE A 261 0.25 -22.93 29.60
N ASN A 262 1.09 -22.29 28.78
CA ASN A 262 1.90 -22.94 27.76
C ASN A 262 3.37 -22.96 28.21
N ARG A 263 3.87 -24.15 28.52
CA ARG A 263 5.24 -24.35 29.06
C ARG A 263 6.34 -23.96 28.08
N ASN A 264 6.07 -23.98 26.78
CA ASN A 264 7.05 -23.65 25.74
C ASN A 264 7.15 -22.14 25.45
N ILE A 265 6.37 -21.32 26.16
CA ILE A 265 6.34 -19.86 26.00
C ILE A 265 6.82 -19.25 27.31
N LYS A 266 7.51 -18.11 27.23
CA LYS A 266 8.00 -17.35 28.40
C LYS A 266 6.88 -17.02 29.39
N HIS A 267 7.22 -16.96 30.67
CA HIS A 267 6.27 -16.64 31.73
C HIS A 267 5.80 -15.18 31.61
N GLY A 268 4.51 -14.95 31.79
CA GLY A 268 3.90 -13.62 31.65
C GLY A 268 3.74 -13.09 30.24
N ALA A 269 4.21 -13.82 29.22
CA ALA A 269 4.05 -13.41 27.83
C ALA A 269 2.55 -13.31 27.46
N LEU A 270 2.23 -12.40 26.54
CA LEU A 270 0.89 -12.30 25.97
C LEU A 270 0.66 -13.46 25.01
N LEU A 271 -0.42 -14.19 25.24
CA LEU A 271 -0.92 -15.27 24.40
C LEU A 271 -2.19 -14.83 23.67
N TYR A 272 -2.44 -15.45 22.52
CA TYR A 272 -3.71 -15.33 21.82
C TYR A 272 -4.19 -16.70 21.32
N ARG A 273 -5.47 -16.79 21.00
CA ARG A 273 -6.06 -17.86 20.18
C ARG A 273 -7.35 -17.38 19.53
N ILE A 274 -7.87 -18.15 18.57
CA ILE A 274 -9.24 -17.97 18.07
C ILE A 274 -10.15 -18.95 18.82
N THR A 275 -11.33 -18.52 19.29
CA THR A 275 -12.29 -19.40 20.00
C THR A 275 -12.44 -20.75 19.28
N GLY A 276 -12.32 -21.83 20.04
CA GLY A 276 -12.32 -23.20 19.52
C GLY A 276 -10.93 -23.71 19.09
N ASP A 277 -9.87 -22.90 19.18
CA ASP A 277 -8.48 -23.40 19.18
C ASP A 277 -8.21 -24.13 20.51
N ASN A 278 -7.55 -25.27 20.42
CA ASN A 278 -7.14 -26.04 21.60
C ASN A 278 -5.90 -25.41 22.26
N ASP A 279 -5.04 -24.77 21.47
CA ASP A 279 -3.73 -24.30 21.91
C ASP A 279 -3.64 -22.78 21.96
N TRP A 280 -3.00 -22.28 23.01
CA TRP A 280 -2.58 -20.88 23.11
C TRP A 280 -1.28 -20.64 22.35
N LYS A 281 -1.25 -19.60 21.53
CA LYS A 281 -0.12 -19.19 20.69
C LYS A 281 0.54 -17.94 21.27
N PHE A 282 1.84 -17.79 21.05
CA PHE A 282 2.59 -16.60 21.46
C PHE A 282 2.17 -15.38 20.62
N SER A 283 1.75 -14.30 21.28
CA SER A 283 1.51 -13.00 20.62
C SER A 283 2.71 -12.08 20.74
N GLY A 284 3.33 -11.99 21.93
CA GLY A 284 4.41 -11.03 22.18
C GLY A 284 3.97 -9.57 21.99
N LYS A 285 4.96 -8.70 21.72
CA LYS A 285 4.73 -7.27 21.41
C LYS A 285 4.15 -7.02 20.02
N ASP A 286 4.47 -7.85 19.03
CA ASP A 286 4.03 -7.68 17.65
C ASP A 286 3.88 -9.04 16.97
N ILE A 287 2.70 -9.30 16.41
CA ILE A 287 2.44 -10.49 15.60
C ILE A 287 1.47 -10.18 14.47
N GLU A 288 1.70 -10.86 13.35
CA GLU A 288 0.82 -10.91 12.19
C GLU A 288 0.52 -12.38 11.86
N PHE A 289 -0.76 -12.70 11.64
CA PHE A 289 -1.16 -14.05 11.22
C PHE A 289 -2.48 -14.03 10.44
N THR A 290 -2.70 -15.06 9.63
CA THR A 290 -3.97 -15.27 8.91
C THR A 290 -4.86 -16.23 9.67
N ALA A 291 -6.10 -15.83 9.95
CA ALA A 291 -7.09 -16.70 10.58
C ALA A 291 -7.37 -17.92 9.69
N GLN A 292 -7.27 -19.12 10.27
CA GLN A 292 -7.56 -20.38 9.57
C GLN A 292 -9.00 -20.86 9.79
N LYS A 293 -9.71 -20.25 10.74
CA LYS A 293 -11.09 -20.58 11.08
C LYS A 293 -11.84 -19.35 11.56
N GLU A 294 -13.17 -19.49 11.62
CA GLU A 294 -14.05 -18.50 12.21
C GLU A 294 -14.04 -18.59 13.74
N GLY A 295 -14.10 -17.44 14.42
CA GLY A 295 -14.24 -17.36 15.87
C GLY A 295 -13.99 -15.97 16.42
N TYR A 296 -13.88 -15.85 17.74
CA TYR A 296 -13.49 -14.60 18.41
C TYR A 296 -12.02 -14.66 18.82
N ILE A 297 -11.32 -13.54 18.79
CA ILE A 297 -9.97 -13.48 19.35
C ILE A 297 -10.08 -13.52 20.88
N GLU A 298 -9.28 -14.38 21.50
CA GLU A 298 -9.13 -14.48 22.95
C GLU A 298 -7.67 -14.20 23.31
N PHE A 299 -7.46 -13.51 24.43
CA PHE A 299 -6.15 -13.19 24.99
C PHE A 299 -5.97 -13.82 26.36
N GLN A 300 -4.71 -14.09 26.70
CA GLN A 300 -4.34 -14.61 28.02
C GLN A 300 -2.91 -14.22 28.38
N VAL A 301 -2.65 -13.97 29.66
CA VAL A 301 -1.28 -13.84 30.18
C VAL A 301 -0.75 -15.23 30.48
N ASN A 302 0.47 -15.57 30.05
CA ASN A 302 1.03 -16.91 30.24
C ASN A 302 1.46 -17.20 31.69
N ASP A 303 0.47 -17.37 32.56
CA ASP A 303 0.63 -17.64 33.98
C ASP A 303 -0.61 -18.40 34.50
N ARG A 304 -0.40 -19.43 35.32
CA ARG A 304 -1.49 -20.21 35.94
C ARG A 304 -2.07 -19.53 37.16
N GLU A 305 -1.31 -18.68 37.85
CA GLU A 305 -1.71 -18.01 39.10
C GLU A 305 -2.10 -16.55 38.87
N GLN A 306 -3.11 -16.34 38.03
CA GLN A 306 -3.57 -15.00 37.64
C GLN A 306 -4.01 -14.12 38.83
N GLY A 307 -4.37 -14.73 39.97
CA GLY A 307 -4.90 -14.02 41.14
C GLY A 307 -3.89 -13.09 41.83
N ASN A 308 -2.58 -13.29 41.59
CA ASN A 308 -1.52 -12.45 42.18
C ASN A 308 -0.91 -11.45 41.19
N ASN A 309 -1.50 -11.31 39.99
CA ASN A 309 -1.03 -10.41 38.96
C ASN A 309 -1.55 -8.99 39.17
N SER A 310 -0.73 -7.99 38.83
CA SER A 310 -1.12 -6.57 38.87
C SER A 310 -0.56 -5.79 37.68
N GLY A 311 -1.28 -4.78 37.21
CA GLY A 311 -0.98 -4.09 35.95
C GLY A 311 -1.84 -4.60 34.80
N LEU A 312 -1.46 -4.27 33.56
CA LEU A 312 -2.16 -4.72 32.34
C LEU A 312 -1.27 -4.56 31.10
N TYR A 313 -1.59 -5.35 30.08
CA TYR A 313 -1.19 -5.06 28.71
C TYR A 313 -2.28 -4.27 27.97
N LYS A 314 -1.88 -3.45 27.02
CA LYS A 314 -2.75 -2.79 26.05
C LYS A 314 -2.44 -3.35 24.67
N ALA A 315 -3.39 -4.09 24.10
CA ALA A 315 -3.30 -4.63 22.75
C ALA A 315 -4.12 -3.78 21.78
N LYS A 316 -3.52 -3.44 20.64
CA LYS A 316 -4.20 -2.87 19.48
C LYS A 316 -4.38 -3.98 18.46
N VAL A 317 -5.63 -4.32 18.18
CA VAL A 317 -5.97 -5.40 17.25
C VAL A 317 -6.57 -4.81 15.98
N ILE A 318 -6.02 -5.22 14.84
CA ILE A 318 -6.53 -4.83 13.53
C ILE A 318 -6.87 -6.09 12.75
N VAL A 319 -8.11 -6.14 12.23
CA VAL A 319 -8.60 -7.23 11.39
C VAL A 319 -8.78 -6.71 9.98
N ILE A 320 -7.96 -7.21 9.06
CA ILE A 320 -8.02 -6.92 7.64
C ILE A 320 -8.81 -8.06 7.01
N LYS A 321 -9.92 -7.72 6.36
CA LYS A 321 -10.87 -8.70 5.83
C LYS A 321 -10.42 -9.29 4.51
#